data_AF-A0A661UJB6-F1
#
_entry.id   AF-A0A661UJB6-F1
#
_cell.length_a   1.000
_cell.length_b   1.000
_cell.length_c   1.000
_cell.angle_alpha   90.00
_cell.angle_beta   90.00
_cell.angle_gamma   90.00
#
_symmetry.space_group_name_H-M   'P 1'
#
loop_
_entity.id
_entity.type
_entity.pdbx_description
1 polymer ?
#
loop_
_entity_poly.entity_id
_entity_poly.type
_entity_poly.pdbx_seq_one_letter_code
_entity_poly.pdbx_strand_id
1 'polypeptide(L)'
;MQVDSYDDFLQKDVHPRKRADFGLQAVLTSIFPLEDQKGIYHLEFIDYIVLKEKYSTNECIERNLSYQAPVKARMRLIIYDEEILKDTGEKRVKS
;
A
#
# COMPACT_ATOMS: atom_id res chain seq x y z
N MET A 1 18.97 16.58 -7.33
CA MET A 1 19.34 15.72 -6.18
C MET A 1 18.18 15.54 -5.21
N GLN A 2 17.65 16.60 -4.57
CA GLN A 2 16.52 16.43 -3.63
C GLN A 2 15.20 16.04 -4.30
N VAL A 3 14.83 16.70 -5.41
CA VAL A 3 13.59 16.40 -6.14
C VAL A 3 13.66 15.00 -6.76
N ASP A 4 14.75 14.71 -7.47
CA ASP A 4 14.95 13.41 -8.13
C ASP A 4 14.88 12.24 -7.14
N SER A 5 15.52 12.36 -5.97
CA SER A 5 15.47 11.31 -4.94
C SER A 5 14.07 11.05 -4.39
N TYR A 6 13.23 12.08 -4.34
CA TYR A 6 11.85 11.97 -3.87
C TYR A 6 10.94 11.35 -4.95
N ASP A 7 11.11 11.75 -6.21
CA ASP A 7 10.39 11.15 -7.33
C ASP A 7 10.78 9.67 -7.53
N ASP A 8 12.07 9.34 -7.40
CA ASP A 8 12.56 7.97 -7.39
C ASP A 8 11.94 7.17 -6.25
N PHE A 9 11.91 7.72 -5.02
CA PHE A 9 11.28 7.07 -3.87
C PHE A 9 9.80 6.74 -4.12
N LEU A 10 9.06 7.65 -4.76
CA LEU A 10 7.63 7.50 -5.01
C LEU A 10 7.30 6.59 -6.20
N GLN A 11 8.16 6.53 -7.22
CA GLN A 11 7.90 5.82 -8.49
C GLN A 11 6.50 6.11 -9.07
N LYS A 12 6.04 7.37 -8.95
CA LYS A 12 4.64 7.76 -9.21
C LYS A 12 4.23 7.55 -10.67
N ASP A 13 5.14 7.78 -11.61
CA ASP A 13 4.93 7.70 -13.06
C ASP A 13 5.22 6.28 -13.62
N VAL A 14 5.65 5.36 -12.77
CA VAL A 14 5.92 3.96 -13.15
C VAL A 14 4.66 3.13 -12.91
N HIS A 15 4.24 2.39 -13.95
CA HIS A 15 3.12 1.46 -13.84
C HIS A 15 3.36 0.45 -12.70
N PRO A 16 2.38 0.16 -11.81
CA PRO A 16 2.60 -0.65 -10.61
C PRO A 16 3.35 -1.97 -10.83
N ARG A 17 3.00 -2.72 -11.89
CA ARG A 17 3.64 -4.00 -12.25
C ARG A 17 5.10 -3.89 -12.72
N LYS A 18 5.60 -2.68 -12.99
CA LYS A 18 6.97 -2.39 -13.45
C LYS A 18 7.79 -1.65 -12.39
N ARG A 19 7.22 -1.37 -11.21
CA ARG A 19 7.96 -0.72 -10.13
C ARG A 19 9.04 -1.64 -9.61
N ALA A 20 10.20 -1.05 -9.33
CA ALA A 20 11.30 -1.75 -8.72
C ALA A 20 11.11 -1.80 -7.20
N ASP A 21 11.71 -2.80 -6.56
CA ASP A 21 11.58 -3.04 -5.13
C ASP A 21 12.52 -2.12 -4.32
N PHE A 22 12.23 -0.82 -4.35
CA PHE A 22 12.88 0.20 -3.51
C PHE A 22 11.91 1.34 -3.18
N GLY A 23 12.31 2.21 -2.24
CA GLY A 23 11.51 3.36 -1.84
C GLY A 23 10.16 2.95 -1.25
N LEU A 24 9.08 3.62 -1.66
CA LEU A 24 7.74 3.34 -1.14
C LEU A 24 7.26 1.92 -1.45
N GLN A 25 7.63 1.37 -2.63
CA GLN A 25 7.31 0.01 -3.02
C GLN A 25 7.93 -0.99 -2.03
N ALA A 26 9.24 -0.87 -1.75
CA ALA A 26 9.92 -1.77 -0.81
C ALA A 26 9.38 -1.68 0.61
N VAL A 27 9.04 -0.47 1.07
CA VAL A 27 8.44 -0.31 2.41
C VAL A 27 7.13 -1.07 2.51
N LEU A 28 6.23 -0.92 1.53
CA LEU A 28 4.96 -1.65 1.52
C LEU A 28 5.18 -3.16 1.38
N THR A 29 6.05 -3.59 0.48
CA THR A 29 6.37 -5.02 0.30
C THR A 29 7.08 -5.63 1.52
N SER A 30 7.79 -4.86 2.34
CA SER A 30 8.44 -5.36 3.56
C SER A 30 7.46 -5.58 4.72
N ILE A 31 6.34 -4.86 4.74
CA ILE A 31 5.33 -4.95 5.79
C ILE A 31 4.33 -6.07 5.48
N PHE A 32 4.04 -6.30 4.20
CA PHE A 32 3.05 -7.26 3.75
C PHE A 32 3.69 -8.53 3.18
N PRO A 33 3.09 -9.71 3.38
CA PRO A 33 1.76 -9.94 3.94
C PRO A 33 1.71 -9.85 5.46
N LEU A 34 0.54 -9.43 5.99
CA LEU A 34 0.24 -9.46 7.42
C LEU A 34 -0.77 -10.57 7.73
N GLU A 35 -0.49 -11.34 8.78
CA GLU A 35 -1.41 -12.34 9.33
C GLU A 35 -1.77 -11.98 10.77
N ASP A 36 -3.02 -12.26 11.17
CA ASP A 36 -3.38 -12.21 12.58
C ASP A 36 -2.78 -13.39 13.36
N GLN A 37 -2.79 -13.32 14.69
CA GLN A 37 -2.21 -14.37 15.55
C GLN A 37 -2.82 -15.76 15.33
N LYS A 38 -4.06 -15.84 14.83
CA LYS A 38 -4.74 -17.10 14.56
C LYS A 38 -4.57 -17.58 13.11
N GLY A 39 -3.98 -16.77 12.23
CA GLY A 39 -3.83 -17.06 10.81
C GLY A 39 -5.15 -17.12 10.02
N ILE A 40 -6.21 -16.51 10.55
CA ILE A 40 -7.55 -16.42 9.95
C ILE A 40 -7.61 -15.27 8.95
N TYR A 41 -6.99 -14.15 9.26
CA TYR A 41 -6.99 -12.95 8.42
C TYR A 41 -5.62 -12.78 7.79
N HIS A 42 -5.58 -12.74 6.47
CA HIS A 42 -4.37 -12.55 5.69
C HIS A 42 -4.54 -11.33 4.78
N LEU A 43 -3.74 -10.29 5.03
CA LEU A 43 -3.80 -9.04 4.30
C LEU A 43 -2.62 -8.95 3.34
N GLU A 44 -2.92 -8.86 2.05
CA GLU A 44 -1.93 -8.73 0.98
C GLU A 44 -1.93 -7.32 0.41
N PHE A 45 -0.74 -6.81 0.12
CA PHE A 45 -0.56 -5.59 -0.64
C PHE A 45 -0.61 -5.89 -2.16
N ILE A 46 -1.44 -5.17 -2.91
CA ILE A 46 -1.56 -5.32 -4.37
C ILE A 46 -0.71 -4.25 -5.08
N ASP A 47 -1.03 -2.98 -4.85
CA ASP A 47 -0.30 -1.83 -5.39
C ASP A 47 -0.66 -0.53 -4.66
N TYR A 48 0.02 0.57 -5.03
CA TYR A 48 -0.34 1.93 -4.61
C TYR A 48 -0.41 2.90 -5.79
N ILE A 49 -1.15 3.99 -5.62
CA ILE A 49 -1.25 5.09 -6.57
C ILE A 49 -1.05 6.40 -5.80
N VAL A 50 -0.14 7.24 -6.29
CA VAL A 50 -0.02 8.63 -5.84
C VAL A 50 -0.98 9.45 -6.69
N LEU A 51 -1.94 10.10 -6.04
CA LEU A 51 -2.92 10.95 -6.70
C LEU A 51 -2.40 12.36 -6.85
N LYS A 52 -2.98 13.09 -7.81
CA LYS A 52 -2.69 14.52 -7.98
C LYS A 52 -3.07 15.31 -6.73
N GLU A 53 -2.30 16.35 -6.47
CA GLU A 53 -2.50 17.27 -5.36
C GLU A 53 -3.85 17.98 -5.50
N LYS A 54 -4.51 18.17 -4.35
CA LYS A 54 -5.85 18.79 -4.31
C LYS A 54 -5.81 20.30 -4.58
N TYR A 55 -4.72 20.94 -4.18
CA TYR A 55 -4.51 22.38 -4.28
C TYR A 55 -3.13 22.65 -4.85
N SER A 56 -2.99 23.75 -5.57
CA SER A 56 -1.68 24.27 -5.99
C SER A 56 -0.90 24.82 -4.79
N THR A 57 0.40 25.01 -4.97
CA THR A 57 1.28 25.61 -3.95
C THR A 57 0.81 27.01 -3.53
N ASN A 58 0.36 27.83 -4.48
CA ASN A 58 -0.12 29.19 -4.19
C ASN A 58 -1.37 29.17 -3.31
N GLU A 59 -2.35 28.33 -3.64
CA GLU A 59 -3.57 28.16 -2.83
C GLU A 59 -3.24 27.64 -1.43
N CYS A 60 -2.25 26.75 -1.30
CA CYS A 60 -1.79 26.28 0.00
C CYS A 60 -1.18 27.41 0.85
N ILE A 61 -0.39 28.30 0.25
CA ILE A 61 0.20 29.45 0.95
C ILE A 61 -0.88 30.42 1.41
N GLU A 62 -1.78 30.83 0.50
CA GLU A 62 -2.86 31.79 0.81
C GLU A 62 -3.79 31.30 1.93
N ARG A 63 -3.98 29.98 2.02
CA ARG A 63 -4.90 29.35 2.96
C ARG A 63 -4.21 28.75 4.18
N ASN A 64 -2.91 28.94 4.35
CA ASN A 64 -2.09 28.31 5.39
C ASN A 64 -2.28 26.78 5.48
N LEU A 65 -2.29 26.10 4.34
CA LEU A 65 -2.39 24.65 4.21
C LEU A 65 -1.03 24.02 3.86
N SER A 66 -0.88 22.73 4.12
CA SER A 66 0.25 21.94 3.64
C SER A 66 0.00 21.41 2.23
N TYR A 67 0.98 21.58 1.33
CA TYR A 67 0.94 21.00 -0.02
C TYR A 67 1.21 19.50 0.04
N GLN A 68 0.28 18.68 -0.45
CA GLN A 68 0.35 17.23 -0.32
C GLN A 68 -0.41 16.50 -1.45
N ALA A 69 0.15 15.36 -1.84
CA ALA A 69 -0.45 14.39 -2.74
C ALA A 69 -1.02 13.21 -1.93
N PRO A 70 -2.28 12.79 -2.12
CA PRO A 70 -2.81 11.61 -1.44
C PRO A 70 -2.22 10.31 -2.02
N VAL A 71 -1.85 9.37 -1.16
CA VAL A 71 -1.44 8.01 -1.56
C VAL A 71 -2.56 7.03 -1.26
N LYS A 72 -2.97 6.23 -2.25
CA LYS A 72 -3.95 5.15 -2.10
C LYS A 72 -3.28 3.80 -2.31
N ALA A 73 -3.31 2.93 -1.31
CA ALA A 73 -2.91 1.53 -1.46
C ALA A 73 -4.14 0.64 -1.70
N ARG A 74 -4.04 -0.29 -2.64
CA ARG A 74 -5.01 -1.38 -2.81
C ARG A 74 -4.49 -2.61 -2.10
N MET A 75 -5.35 -3.20 -1.27
CA MET A 75 -5.05 -4.38 -0.48
C MET A 75 -6.12 -5.45 -0.72
N ARG A 76 -5.74 -6.70 -0.51
CA ARG A 76 -6.64 -7.84 -0.53
C ARG A 76 -6.67 -8.46 0.85
N LEU A 77 -7.84 -8.47 1.48
CA LEU A 77 -8.07 -9.26 2.69
C LEU A 77 -8.59 -10.63 2.27
N ILE A 78 -7.88 -11.68 2.68
CA ILE A 78 -8.29 -13.07 2.57
C ILE A 78 -8.68 -13.52 3.98
N ILE A 79 -9.86 -14.13 4.10
CA ILE A 79 -10.36 -14.68 5.35
C ILE A 79 -10.40 -16.19 5.20
N TYR A 80 -9.77 -16.90 6.12
CA TYR A 80 -9.77 -18.35 6.17
C TYR A 80 -10.84 -18.88 7.13
N ASP A 81 -11.33 -20.08 6.87
CA ASP A 81 -12.27 -20.75 7.75
C ASP A 81 -11.57 -21.26 9.02
N GLU A 82 -12.00 -20.75 10.18
CA GLU A 82 -11.39 -21.06 11.48
C GLU A 82 -11.59 -22.52 11.90
N GLU A 83 -12.73 -23.14 11.56
CA GLU A 83 -13.03 -24.53 11.92
C GLU A 83 -12.14 -25.46 11.10
N ILE A 84 -12.10 -25.24 9.78
CA ILE A 84 -11.26 -26.04 8.89
C ILE A 84 -9.78 -25.90 9.25
N LEU A 85 -9.32 -24.68 9.56
CA LEU A 85 -7.93 -24.43 9.95
C LEU A 85 -7.56 -25.15 11.25
N LYS A 86 -8.47 -25.19 12.25
CA LYS A 86 -8.23 -25.91 13.51
C LYS A 86 -8.27 -27.42 13.37
N ASP A 87 -9.22 -27.93 12.59
CA ASP A 87 -9.48 -29.37 12.50
C ASP A 87 -8.50 -30.08 11.56
N THR A 88 -8.09 -29.42 10.47
CA THR A 88 -7.26 -30.02 9.41
C THR A 88 -5.88 -29.39 9.26
N GLY A 89 -5.68 -28.17 9.78
CA GLY A 89 -4.48 -27.36 9.49
C GLY A 89 -4.49 -26.71 8.10
N GLU A 90 -5.52 -26.94 7.28
CA GLU A 90 -5.61 -26.38 5.92
C GLU A 90 -6.19 -24.95 5.92
N LYS A 91 -5.51 -24.02 5.25
CA LYS A 91 -6.04 -22.68 4.97
C LYS A 91 -7.04 -22.76 3.81
N ARG A 92 -8.34 -22.75 4.12
CA ARG A 92 -9.42 -22.64 3.12
C ARG A 92 -10.10 -21.29 3.19
N VAL A 93 -10.24 -20.63 2.03
CA VAL A 93 -10.89 -19.30 1.96
C VAL A 93 -12.35 -19.45 2.35
N LYS A 94 -12.76 -18.68 3.37
CA LYS A 94 -14.15 -18.59 3.81
C LYS A 94 -14.95 -17.92 2.70
N SER A 95 -15.91 -18.67 2.13
CA SER A 95 -16.81 -18.19 1.06
C SER A 95 -17.98 -17.40 1.62
#